data_AF-Q6HBE6-F1
#
_entry.id   AF-Q6HBE6-F1
#
_cell.length_a   1.000
_cell.length_b   1.000
_cell.length_c   1.000
_cell.angle_alpha   90.00
_cell.angle_beta   90.00
_cell.angle_gamma   90.00
#
_symmetry.space_group_name_H-M   'P 1'
#
loop_
_entity.id
_entity.type
_entity.pdbx_description
1 polymer ?
#
loop_
_entity_poly.entity_id
_entity_poly.type
_entity_poly.pdbx_seq_one_letter_code
_entity_poly.pdbx_strand_id
1 'polypeptide(L)'
;MKASLLQEQSLRLAMTQELRQAITMLQYNVQELSEFLYEQSLENPLIELGGFEREKKKSSNNSKSTSKQVENQMEIYSVDSTTIQQHLLNQIQYYKIEEEERKVASFIIMNMDGNGYLQETNEELANLLSAPLHVVDRSVELVQSLEPAGVGARNIQECLTLQLKRLQRRNGLAEEVIEDHFAYFVKKDWRKLAQVLKCSNEELQDAVNCITSLQPKPGLAFSSDKPLYIVPDMAVKKDGDRLVLQMNERNMPRIEIHSEYSALLNNSESEVASYVSEKYQHVQWIMRSLKQRKQTLLQVMTIIMEKQRDFFWKGPEYLKPLALKEVAEELSVHESTISRATRNKYVQTPHGLFEMKSFFSNAVSTTEDEAVSTKRVKQFIQTLVEAENKKKPLSDQKISKLLEEEHEIVISRRTVAKYREQMHIPASSLRKTIG
;
A
#
# COMPACT_ATOMS: atom_id res chain seq x y z
N MET A 1 15.86 45.41 59.22
CA MET A 1 16.61 45.34 57.94
C MET A 1 15.92 44.34 57.02
N LYS A 2 15.55 44.83 55.83
CA LYS A 2 15.06 44.20 54.59
C LYS A 2 14.68 42.71 54.61
N ALA A 3 13.38 42.44 54.43
CA ALA A 3 12.90 41.19 53.85
C ALA A 3 13.24 41.18 52.36
N SER A 4 14.15 40.30 51.95
CA SER A 4 14.48 40.07 50.55
C SER A 4 13.52 39.03 49.96
N LEU A 5 12.63 39.48 49.07
CA LEU A 5 11.87 38.59 48.19
C LEU A 5 12.84 38.04 47.13
N LEU A 6 13.19 36.76 47.26
CA LEU A 6 13.85 35.98 46.21
C LEU A 6 12.76 35.51 45.24
N GLN A 7 12.61 36.22 44.13
CA GLN A 7 11.80 35.77 43.00
C GLN A 7 12.67 34.88 42.11
N GLU A 8 12.56 33.56 42.28
CA GLU A 8 13.12 32.61 41.33
C GLU A 8 12.32 32.66 40.02
N GLN A 9 12.83 33.39 39.02
CA GLN A 9 12.32 33.30 37.66
C GLN A 9 12.72 31.94 37.06
N SER A 10 11.81 30.97 37.13
CA SER A 10 11.89 29.80 36.26
C SER A 10 11.46 30.20 34.84
N LEU A 11 12.42 30.26 33.92
CA LEU A 11 12.16 30.40 32.49
C LEU A 11 11.43 29.13 32.01
N ARG A 12 10.10 29.13 32.09
CA ARG A 12 9.30 28.18 31.31
C ARG A 12 9.47 28.59 29.85
N LEU A 13 10.22 27.80 29.08
CA LEU A 13 10.31 27.93 27.62
C LEU A 13 8.89 27.84 27.04
N ALA A 14 8.25 28.98 26.85
CA ALA A 14 6.98 29.05 26.13
C ALA A 14 7.28 28.67 24.68
N MET A 15 6.66 27.58 24.21
CA MET A 15 6.74 27.16 22.82
C MET A 15 6.24 28.30 21.93
N THR A 16 7.14 28.91 21.15
CA THR A 16 6.75 29.90 20.14
C THR A 16 6.01 29.20 19.00
N GLN A 17 5.12 29.94 18.32
CA GLN A 17 4.37 29.44 17.17
C GLN A 17 5.31 28.94 16.07
N GLU A 18 6.41 29.66 15.82
CA GLU A 18 7.48 29.26 14.90
C GLU A 18 8.08 27.90 15.30
N LEU A 19 8.43 27.69 16.57
CA LEU A 19 9.04 26.43 16.99
C LEU A 19 8.07 25.25 16.84
N ARG A 20 6.77 25.48 17.08
CA ARG A 20 5.72 24.48 16.82
C ARG A 20 5.61 24.17 15.33
N GLN A 21 5.62 25.19 14.46
CA GLN A 21 5.57 25.03 13.01
C GLN A 21 6.82 24.35 12.43
N ALA A 22 8.02 24.62 12.96
CA ALA A 22 9.24 23.91 12.55
C ALA A 22 9.15 22.41 12.86
N ILE A 23 8.58 22.06 14.02
CA ILE A 23 8.38 20.66 14.43
C ILE A 23 7.34 19.95 13.56
N THR A 24 6.24 20.62 13.20
CA THR A 24 5.24 20.03 12.30
C THR A 24 5.80 19.90 10.89
N MET A 25 6.58 20.89 10.44
CA MET A 25 7.27 20.88 9.17
C MET A 25 8.24 19.70 9.06
N LEU A 26 8.87 19.22 10.14
CA LEU A 26 9.69 18.00 10.10
C LEU A 26 8.88 16.72 9.82
N GLN A 27 7.61 16.69 10.20
CA GLN A 27 6.75 15.51 10.04
C GLN A 27 6.10 15.45 8.66
N TYR A 28 5.82 16.61 8.04
CA TYR A 28 5.02 16.67 6.81
C TYR A 28 5.53 15.73 5.72
N ASN A 29 4.64 15.06 5.02
CA ASN A 29 4.98 14.42 3.75
C ASN A 29 5.19 15.51 2.67
N VAL A 30 5.59 15.13 1.46
CA VAL A 30 5.82 16.10 0.38
C VAL A 30 4.54 16.89 0.03
N GLN A 31 3.39 16.21 0.00
CA GLN A 31 2.10 16.81 -0.35
C GLN A 31 1.64 17.82 0.72
N GLU A 32 1.67 17.42 2.00
CA GLU A 32 1.39 18.27 3.16
C GLU A 32 2.34 19.47 3.21
N LEU A 33 3.61 19.29 2.84
CA LEU A 33 4.57 20.38 2.76
C LEU A 33 4.23 21.34 1.61
N SER A 34 3.82 20.83 0.46
CA SER A 34 3.40 21.67 -0.67
C SER A 34 2.12 22.45 -0.37
N GLU A 35 1.17 21.83 0.34
CA GLU A 35 -0.07 22.47 0.80
C GLU A 35 0.24 23.56 1.83
N PHE A 36 1.08 23.26 2.82
CA PHE A 36 1.54 24.25 3.79
C PHE A 36 2.21 25.45 3.10
N LEU A 37 3.14 25.22 2.16
CA LEU A 37 3.79 26.32 1.46
C LEU A 37 2.84 27.11 0.56
N TYR A 38 1.81 26.47 0.01
CA TYR A 38 0.74 27.14 -0.71
C TYR A 38 -0.05 28.07 0.21
N GLU A 39 -0.47 27.61 1.38
CA GLU A 39 -1.11 28.47 2.39
C GLU A 39 -0.21 29.66 2.77
N GLN A 40 1.08 29.41 2.98
CA GLN A 40 2.03 30.47 3.33
C GLN A 40 2.25 31.47 2.17
N SER A 41 2.11 31.06 0.91
CA SER A 41 2.17 31.97 -0.25
C SER A 41 0.96 32.91 -0.33
N LEU A 42 -0.20 32.47 0.16
CA LEU A 42 -1.40 33.33 0.24
C LEU A 42 -1.24 34.40 1.34
N GLU A 43 -0.53 34.09 2.43
CA GLU A 43 -0.30 35.00 3.55
C GLU A 43 0.92 35.91 3.36
N ASN A 44 1.87 35.52 2.51
CA ASN A 44 3.11 36.24 2.28
C ASN A 44 3.36 36.49 0.78
N PRO A 45 3.20 37.73 0.30
CA PRO A 45 3.38 38.07 -1.11
C PRO A 45 4.82 37.91 -1.61
N LEU A 46 5.78 37.69 -0.72
CA LEU A 46 7.19 37.46 -1.08
C LEU A 46 7.49 36.01 -1.50
N ILE A 47 6.57 35.07 -1.25
CA ILE A 47 6.78 33.64 -1.52
C ILE A 47 6.21 33.33 -2.89
N GLU A 48 7.10 33.00 -3.83
CA GLU A 48 6.72 32.33 -5.08
C GLU A 48 7.08 30.85 -5.00
N LEU A 49 6.12 30.00 -5.33
CA LEU A 49 6.35 28.56 -5.43
C LEU A 49 6.90 28.23 -6.82
N GLY A 50 8.23 28.17 -6.91
CA GLY A 50 8.91 27.57 -8.05
C GLY A 50 8.78 26.04 -7.99
N GLY A 51 8.40 25.40 -9.09
CA GLY A 51 8.55 23.94 -9.20
C GLY A 51 7.44 23.13 -9.86
N PHE A 52 6.36 23.74 -10.38
CA PHE A 52 5.47 23.02 -11.29
C PHE A 52 5.91 23.08 -12.76
N GLU A 53 7.10 23.60 -13.04
CA GLU A 53 7.73 23.32 -14.32
C GLU A 53 8.13 21.85 -14.35
N ARG A 54 7.23 21.01 -14.88
CA ARG A 54 7.63 19.84 -15.67
C ARG A 54 8.76 20.36 -16.54
N GLU A 55 10.00 20.00 -16.23
CA GLU A 55 11.13 20.29 -17.10
C GLU A 55 10.72 19.83 -18.50
N LYS A 56 10.33 20.79 -19.35
CA LYS A 56 10.36 20.57 -20.79
C LYS A 56 11.82 20.24 -21.01
N LYS A 57 12.10 18.96 -21.23
CA LYS A 57 13.42 18.48 -21.65
C LYS A 57 13.87 19.46 -22.72
N LYS A 58 14.82 20.34 -22.39
CA LYS A 58 15.51 21.15 -23.39
C LYS A 58 16.27 20.12 -24.22
N SER A 59 15.63 19.64 -25.27
CA SER A 59 16.27 18.90 -26.33
C SER A 59 17.38 19.81 -26.83
N SER A 60 18.62 19.38 -26.62
CA SER A 60 19.77 20.05 -27.19
C SER A 60 19.57 20.08 -28.70
N ASN A 61 19.41 21.28 -29.25
CA ASN A 61 19.41 21.50 -30.69
C ASN A 61 20.75 21.02 -31.26
N ASN A 62 20.75 19.84 -31.86
CA ASN A 62 21.70 19.49 -32.91
C ASN A 62 20.92 18.97 -34.12
N SER A 63 20.67 19.91 -35.02
CA SER A 63 20.53 19.81 -36.48
C SER A 63 19.92 18.56 -37.13
N LYS A 64 18.83 18.85 -37.87
CA LYS A 64 18.44 18.31 -39.20
C LYS A 64 18.05 16.83 -39.32
N SER A 65 16.75 16.59 -39.44
CA SER A 65 16.18 15.96 -40.64
C SER A 65 14.66 16.12 -40.69
N THR A 66 14.20 16.50 -41.87
CA THR A 66 12.83 16.70 -42.31
C THR A 66 11.99 15.42 -42.19
N SER A 67 11.04 15.38 -41.28
CA SER A 67 9.83 14.56 -41.42
C SER A 67 8.69 15.28 -40.74
N LYS A 68 7.68 15.67 -41.53
CA LYS A 68 6.35 16.07 -41.04
C LYS A 68 5.73 14.89 -40.29
N GLN A 69 6.10 14.72 -39.02
CA GLN A 69 5.24 14.04 -38.06
C GLN A 69 4.41 15.15 -37.43
N VAL A 70 3.14 15.17 -37.80
CA VAL A 70 2.11 15.94 -37.11
C VAL A 70 2.25 15.59 -35.63
N GLU A 71 2.64 16.58 -34.84
CA GLU A 71 2.56 16.54 -33.39
C GLU A 71 1.09 16.39 -32.99
N ASN A 72 0.60 15.16 -32.92
CA ASN A 72 -0.59 14.83 -32.11
C ASN A 72 -0.19 14.98 -30.63
N GLN A 73 -0.02 16.23 -30.17
CA GLN A 73 0.24 16.60 -28.77
C GLN A 73 -1.06 16.68 -27.93
N MET A 74 -2.19 16.13 -28.41
CA MET A 74 -3.47 16.11 -27.68
C MET A 74 -4.17 14.76 -27.70
N GLU A 75 -3.42 13.68 -27.52
CA GLU A 75 -4.02 12.37 -27.24
C GLU A 75 -3.32 11.72 -26.04
N ILE A 76 -3.35 12.43 -24.90
CA ILE A 76 -3.43 11.71 -23.63
C ILE A 76 -4.86 11.18 -23.58
N TYR A 77 -5.13 10.11 -24.32
CA TYR A 77 -6.28 9.28 -24.01
C TYR A 77 -6.01 8.71 -22.62
N SER A 78 -6.66 9.27 -21.60
CA SER A 78 -6.96 8.48 -20.42
C SER A 78 -7.54 7.17 -20.95
N VAL A 79 -6.86 6.05 -20.72
CA VAL A 79 -7.47 4.76 -20.95
C VAL A 79 -8.64 4.74 -19.97
N ASP A 80 -9.85 5.01 -20.47
CA ASP A 80 -11.07 4.83 -19.73
C ASP A 80 -11.12 3.34 -19.41
N SER A 81 -10.65 2.99 -18.23
CA SER A 81 -10.80 1.66 -17.68
C SER A 81 -12.28 1.46 -17.50
N THR A 82 -12.91 0.81 -18.47
CA THR A 82 -14.33 0.47 -18.43
C THR A 82 -14.56 -0.38 -17.19
N THR A 83 -15.28 0.17 -16.23
CA THR A 83 -15.66 -0.58 -15.03
C THR A 83 -16.60 -1.72 -15.41
N ILE A 84 -16.68 -2.75 -14.57
CA ILE A 84 -17.62 -3.87 -14.81
C ILE A 84 -19.05 -3.36 -14.97
N GLN A 85 -19.44 -2.34 -14.20
CA GLN A 85 -20.75 -1.72 -14.28
C GLN A 85 -20.99 -1.10 -15.66
N GLN A 86 -20.01 -0.34 -16.17
CA GLN A 86 -20.12 0.28 -17.49
C GLN A 86 -20.15 -0.76 -18.62
N HIS A 87 -19.37 -1.83 -18.49
CA HIS A 87 -19.38 -2.94 -19.44
C HIS A 87 -20.76 -3.62 -19.50
N LEU A 88 -21.36 -3.92 -18.34
CA LEU A 88 -22.68 -4.56 -18.25
C LEU A 88 -23.81 -3.64 -18.74
N LEU A 89 -23.76 -2.34 -18.40
CA LEU A 89 -24.72 -1.35 -18.90
C LEU A 89 -24.68 -1.22 -20.42
N ASN A 90 -23.49 -1.29 -21.02
CA ASN A 90 -23.36 -1.31 -22.48
C ASN A 90 -23.95 -2.59 -23.08
N GLN A 91 -23.83 -3.74 -22.42
CA GLN A 91 -24.44 -4.98 -22.90
C GLN A 91 -25.95 -4.96 -22.88
N ILE A 92 -26.57 -4.46 -21.80
CA ILE A 92 -28.03 -4.36 -21.68
C ILE A 92 -28.65 -3.59 -22.86
N GLN A 93 -27.95 -2.59 -23.40
CA GLN A 93 -28.44 -1.81 -24.53
C GLN A 93 -28.68 -2.64 -25.81
N TYR A 94 -27.99 -3.77 -25.97
CA TYR A 94 -28.16 -4.67 -27.12
C TYR A 94 -29.35 -5.63 -26.97
N TYR A 95 -29.91 -5.78 -25.77
CA TYR A 95 -31.04 -6.65 -25.50
C TYR A 95 -32.37 -5.90 -25.65
N LYS A 96 -33.36 -6.56 -26.25
CA LYS A 96 -34.75 -6.08 -26.30
C LYS A 96 -35.43 -6.41 -24.99
N ILE A 97 -35.56 -5.41 -24.11
CA ILE A 97 -36.10 -5.53 -22.75
C ILE A 97 -37.13 -4.42 -22.54
N GLU A 98 -38.14 -4.68 -21.70
CA GLU A 98 -39.10 -3.66 -21.29
C GLU A 98 -38.43 -2.54 -20.49
N GLU A 99 -39.02 -1.34 -20.51
CA GLU A 99 -38.40 -0.17 -19.90
C GLU A 99 -38.33 -0.26 -18.36
N GLU A 100 -39.27 -0.99 -17.75
CA GLU A 100 -39.26 -1.28 -16.31
C GLU A 100 -38.14 -2.27 -15.94
N GLU A 101 -38.05 -3.40 -16.64
CA GLU A 101 -36.99 -4.40 -16.47
C GLU A 101 -35.59 -3.79 -16.70
N ARG A 102 -35.44 -2.89 -17.68
CA ARG A 102 -34.17 -2.17 -17.93
C ARG A 102 -33.75 -1.29 -16.76
N LYS A 103 -34.70 -0.57 -16.13
CA LYS A 103 -34.41 0.28 -14.97
C LYS A 103 -33.95 -0.56 -13.79
N VAL A 104 -34.66 -1.65 -13.52
CA VAL A 104 -34.32 -2.59 -12.44
C VAL A 104 -32.95 -3.24 -12.69
N ALA A 105 -32.69 -3.75 -13.89
CA ALA A 105 -31.40 -4.35 -14.25
C ALA A 105 -30.23 -3.35 -14.17
N SER A 106 -30.44 -2.10 -14.60
CA SER A 106 -29.43 -1.04 -14.48
C SER A 106 -29.12 -0.72 -13.01
N PHE A 107 -30.14 -0.71 -12.16
CA PHE A 107 -29.98 -0.52 -10.72
C PHE A 107 -29.21 -1.67 -10.08
N ILE A 108 -29.54 -2.93 -10.44
CA ILE A 108 -28.82 -4.11 -9.96
C ILE A 108 -27.34 -4.01 -10.33
N ILE A 109 -27.01 -3.66 -11.58
CA ILE A 109 -25.62 -3.52 -12.03
C ILE A 109 -24.86 -2.46 -11.21
N MET A 110 -25.49 -1.33 -10.92
CA MET A 110 -24.85 -0.26 -10.13
C MET A 110 -24.62 -0.65 -8.68
N ASN A 111 -25.42 -1.55 -8.11
CA ASN A 111 -25.27 -2.05 -6.73
C ASN A 111 -24.34 -3.26 -6.61
N MET A 112 -23.72 -3.69 -7.70
CA MET A 112 -22.74 -4.77 -7.65
C MET A 112 -21.42 -4.31 -7.02
N ASP A 113 -20.84 -5.18 -6.20
CA ASP A 113 -19.49 -4.99 -5.64
C ASP A 113 -18.41 -5.09 -6.75
N GLY A 114 -17.21 -4.58 -6.49
CA GLY A 114 -16.06 -4.65 -7.41
C GLY A 114 -15.63 -6.09 -7.77
N ASN A 115 -16.05 -7.08 -6.98
CA ASN A 115 -15.85 -8.50 -7.30
C ASN A 115 -16.88 -9.06 -8.31
N GLY A 116 -17.96 -8.34 -8.58
CA GLY A 116 -19.05 -8.76 -9.47
C GLY A 116 -20.20 -9.51 -8.76
N TYR A 117 -20.33 -9.39 -7.44
CA TYR A 117 -21.40 -10.03 -6.66
C TYR A 117 -22.52 -9.06 -6.30
N LEU A 118 -23.74 -9.59 -6.17
CA LEU A 118 -24.91 -8.89 -5.69
C LEU A 118 -25.15 -9.27 -4.22
N GLN A 119 -25.02 -8.31 -3.30
CA GLN A 119 -25.22 -8.58 -1.87
C GLN A 119 -26.69 -8.51 -1.43
N GLU A 120 -27.51 -7.77 -2.16
CA GLU A 120 -28.91 -7.55 -1.82
C GLU A 120 -29.81 -8.72 -2.23
N THR A 121 -30.87 -8.94 -1.45
CA THR A 121 -31.91 -9.94 -1.78
C THR A 121 -32.95 -9.38 -2.74
N ASN A 122 -33.65 -10.26 -3.47
CA ASN A 122 -34.70 -9.84 -4.41
C ASN A 122 -35.85 -9.11 -3.70
N GLU A 123 -36.14 -9.44 -2.44
CA GLU A 123 -37.16 -8.76 -1.62
C GLU A 123 -36.75 -7.34 -1.24
N GLU A 124 -35.48 -7.13 -0.86
CA GLU A 124 -34.93 -5.80 -0.59
C GLU A 124 -34.93 -4.93 -1.84
N LEU A 125 -34.49 -5.49 -2.98
CA LEU A 125 -34.53 -4.82 -4.28
C LEU A 125 -35.96 -4.45 -4.69
N ALA A 126 -36.93 -5.35 -4.51
CA ALA A 126 -38.33 -5.09 -4.82
C ALA A 126 -38.91 -3.94 -3.97
N ASN A 127 -38.63 -3.93 -2.67
CA ASN A 127 -39.06 -2.86 -1.77
C ASN A 127 -38.42 -1.52 -2.11
N LEU A 128 -37.13 -1.51 -2.45
CA LEU A 128 -36.38 -0.30 -2.72
C LEU A 128 -36.76 0.34 -4.07
N LEU A 129 -37.05 -0.49 -5.08
CA LEU A 129 -37.45 -0.03 -6.42
C LEU A 129 -38.98 0.14 -6.57
N SER A 130 -39.77 -0.25 -5.56
CA SER A 130 -41.24 -0.33 -5.65
C SER A 130 -41.71 -1.12 -6.88
N ALA A 131 -40.96 -2.15 -7.25
CA ALA A 131 -41.19 -3.00 -8.41
C ALA A 131 -41.76 -4.36 -7.96
N PRO A 132 -42.60 -5.01 -8.77
CA PRO A 132 -43.12 -6.32 -8.41
C PRO A 132 -42.01 -7.38 -8.48
N LEU A 133 -42.03 -8.33 -7.55
CA LEU A 133 -41.00 -9.38 -7.39
C LEU A 133 -40.66 -10.11 -8.70
N HIS A 134 -41.65 -10.41 -9.53
CA HIS A 134 -41.44 -11.11 -10.80
C HIS A 134 -40.60 -10.33 -11.82
N VAL A 135 -40.63 -8.99 -11.78
CA VAL A 135 -39.79 -8.13 -12.63
C VAL A 135 -38.35 -8.13 -12.11
N VAL A 136 -38.17 -8.14 -10.79
CA VAL A 136 -36.86 -8.22 -10.15
C VAL A 136 -36.19 -9.55 -10.46
N ASP A 137 -36.91 -10.68 -10.32
CA ASP A 137 -36.38 -12.01 -10.61
C ASP A 137 -35.90 -12.12 -12.06
N ARG A 138 -36.72 -11.68 -13.03
CA ARG A 138 -36.32 -11.65 -14.45
C ARG A 138 -35.12 -10.75 -14.71
N SER A 139 -35.06 -9.60 -14.05
CA SER A 139 -33.95 -8.65 -14.19
C SER A 139 -32.65 -9.23 -13.63
N VAL A 140 -32.71 -9.98 -12.53
CA VAL A 140 -31.56 -10.70 -11.97
C VAL A 140 -31.10 -11.81 -12.92
N GLU A 141 -32.02 -12.63 -13.43
CA GLU A 141 -31.69 -13.68 -14.42
C GLU A 141 -31.06 -13.08 -15.69
N LEU A 142 -31.59 -11.95 -16.15
CA LEU A 142 -31.02 -11.21 -17.26
C LEU A 142 -29.59 -10.77 -16.95
N VAL A 143 -29.34 -10.12 -15.81
CA VAL A 143 -27.99 -9.70 -15.40
C VAL A 143 -27.04 -10.91 -15.27
N GLN A 144 -27.51 -12.03 -14.74
CA GLN A 144 -26.74 -13.28 -14.62
C GLN A 144 -26.41 -13.91 -15.98
N SER A 145 -27.19 -13.60 -17.03
CA SER A 145 -26.94 -14.05 -18.41
C SER A 145 -25.87 -13.21 -19.14
N LEU A 146 -25.54 -12.02 -18.63
CA LEU A 146 -24.55 -11.11 -19.24
C LEU A 146 -23.12 -11.66 -19.13
N GLU A 147 -22.17 -11.00 -19.81
CA GLU A 147 -20.75 -11.33 -19.73
C GLU A 147 -20.00 -10.33 -18.85
N PRO A 148 -19.10 -10.78 -17.95
CA PRO A 148 -18.58 -12.15 -17.79
C PRO A 148 -19.50 -13.13 -17.04
N ALA A 149 -19.37 -14.43 -17.32
CA ALA A 149 -20.18 -15.49 -16.70
C ALA A 149 -20.02 -15.53 -15.17
N GLY A 150 -21.13 -15.69 -14.44
CA GLY A 150 -21.15 -15.68 -12.96
C GLY A 150 -21.29 -14.28 -12.33
N VAL A 151 -21.48 -13.25 -13.15
CA VAL A 151 -21.89 -11.90 -12.71
C VAL A 151 -23.26 -11.93 -12.06
N GLY A 152 -23.44 -11.14 -10.98
CA GLY A 152 -24.73 -11.02 -10.31
C GLY A 152 -25.06 -12.23 -9.42
N ALA A 153 -24.08 -13.09 -9.15
CA ALA A 153 -24.18 -14.13 -8.14
C ALA A 153 -24.14 -13.53 -6.73
N ARG A 154 -24.82 -14.16 -5.77
CA ARG A 154 -24.83 -13.74 -4.36
C ARG A 154 -23.68 -14.34 -3.56
N ASN A 155 -23.20 -15.50 -3.99
CA ASN A 155 -22.10 -16.20 -3.35
C ASN A 155 -21.21 -16.91 -4.38
N ILE A 156 -20.06 -17.39 -3.92
CA ILE A 156 -19.08 -18.11 -4.76
C ILE A 156 -19.70 -19.37 -5.36
N GLN A 157 -20.56 -20.07 -4.60
CA GLN A 157 -21.21 -21.30 -5.02
C GLN A 157 -22.09 -21.05 -6.25
N GLU A 158 -23.00 -20.08 -6.17
CA GLU A 158 -23.89 -19.64 -7.25
C GLU A 158 -23.09 -19.12 -8.45
N CYS A 159 -22.02 -18.36 -8.22
CA CYS A 159 -21.13 -17.90 -9.29
C CYS A 159 -20.55 -19.06 -10.10
N LEU A 160 -19.99 -20.06 -9.41
CA LEU A 160 -19.43 -21.25 -10.05
C LEU A 160 -20.52 -22.10 -10.73
N THR A 161 -21.70 -22.23 -10.12
CA THR A 161 -22.85 -22.91 -10.73
C THR A 161 -23.30 -22.23 -12.02
N LEU A 162 -23.41 -20.90 -12.04
CA LEU A 162 -23.77 -20.13 -13.23
C LEU A 162 -22.72 -20.28 -14.33
N GLN A 163 -21.43 -20.29 -13.96
CA GLN A 163 -20.34 -20.52 -14.92
C GLN A 163 -20.37 -21.95 -15.48
N LEU A 164 -20.60 -22.97 -14.65
CA LEU A 164 -20.72 -24.36 -15.09
C LEU A 164 -21.90 -24.55 -16.04
N LYS A 165 -23.07 -23.98 -15.73
CA LYS A 165 -24.28 -24.08 -16.57
C LYS A 165 -24.09 -23.52 -17.98
N ARG A 166 -23.17 -22.55 -18.12
CA ARG A 166 -22.83 -21.87 -19.37
C ARG A 166 -21.73 -22.58 -20.17
N LEU A 167 -21.00 -23.54 -19.60
CA LEU A 167 -20.01 -24.33 -20.33
C LEU A 167 -20.69 -25.23 -21.37
N GLN A 168 -20.09 -25.31 -22.57
CA GLN A 168 -20.57 -26.17 -23.65
C GLN A 168 -20.45 -27.66 -23.31
N ARG A 169 -19.45 -28.04 -22.50
CA ARG A 169 -19.28 -29.39 -21.97
C ARG A 169 -19.71 -29.42 -20.51
N ARG A 170 -20.94 -29.86 -20.27
CA ARG A 170 -21.45 -30.05 -18.91
C ARG A 170 -20.80 -31.27 -18.28
N ASN A 171 -20.22 -31.05 -17.10
CA ASN A 171 -19.77 -32.13 -16.23
C ASN A 171 -20.75 -32.23 -15.08
N GLY A 172 -21.71 -33.16 -15.17
CA GLY A 172 -22.73 -33.35 -14.12
C GLY A 172 -22.14 -33.56 -12.73
N LEU A 173 -20.99 -34.24 -12.64
CA LEU A 173 -20.24 -34.40 -11.39
C LEU A 173 -19.72 -33.08 -10.82
N ALA A 174 -19.31 -32.13 -11.65
CA ALA A 174 -18.83 -30.83 -11.19
C ALA A 174 -19.99 -29.94 -10.68
N GLU A 175 -21.15 -30.04 -11.34
CA GLU A 175 -22.39 -29.37 -10.91
C GLU A 175 -22.84 -29.93 -9.55
N GLU A 176 -22.90 -31.26 -9.40
CA GLU A 176 -23.29 -31.94 -8.16
C GLU A 176 -22.33 -31.65 -6.99
N VAL A 177 -21.02 -31.58 -7.26
CA VAL A 177 -20.01 -31.19 -6.25
C VAL A 177 -20.27 -29.78 -5.72
N ILE A 178 -20.65 -28.83 -6.58
CA ILE A 178 -20.87 -27.43 -6.17
C ILE A 178 -22.26 -27.23 -5.58
N GLU A 179 -23.32 -27.82 -6.14
CA GLU A 179 -24.68 -27.63 -5.65
C GLU A 179 -24.90 -28.30 -4.28
N ASP A 180 -24.49 -29.57 -4.11
CA ASP A 180 -24.82 -30.35 -2.91
C ASP A 180 -23.64 -30.52 -1.92
N HIS A 181 -22.40 -30.42 -2.40
CA HIS A 181 -21.21 -30.80 -1.61
C HIS A 181 -20.09 -29.74 -1.54
N PHE A 182 -20.44 -28.46 -1.71
CA PHE A 182 -19.47 -27.35 -1.70
C PHE A 182 -18.60 -27.31 -0.42
N ALA A 183 -19.18 -27.60 0.75
CA ALA A 183 -18.46 -27.60 2.02
C ALA A 183 -17.30 -28.62 2.07
N TYR A 184 -17.46 -29.78 1.43
CA TYR A 184 -16.42 -30.79 1.33
C TYR A 184 -15.35 -30.41 0.31
N PHE A 185 -15.74 -29.73 -0.78
CA PHE A 185 -14.83 -29.20 -1.77
C PHE A 185 -13.89 -28.14 -1.17
N VAL A 186 -14.43 -27.18 -0.41
CA VAL A 186 -13.64 -26.14 0.27
C VAL A 186 -12.63 -26.74 1.25
N LYS A 187 -13.02 -27.80 1.98
CA LYS A 187 -12.15 -28.52 2.92
C LYS A 187 -11.14 -29.45 2.25
N LYS A 188 -11.21 -29.63 0.92
CA LYS A 188 -10.38 -30.58 0.14
C LYS A 188 -10.52 -32.03 0.62
N ASP A 189 -11.71 -32.40 1.12
CA ASP A 189 -12.03 -33.75 1.61
C ASP A 189 -12.36 -34.71 0.44
N TRP A 190 -11.41 -34.94 -0.46
CA TRP A 190 -11.60 -35.72 -1.69
C TRP A 190 -12.12 -37.15 -1.46
N ARG A 191 -11.69 -37.78 -0.36
CA ARG A 191 -12.12 -39.14 0.00
C ARG A 191 -13.61 -39.23 0.29
N LYS A 192 -14.16 -38.23 1.00
CA LYS A 192 -15.60 -38.20 1.31
C LYS A 192 -16.40 -37.85 0.07
N LEU A 193 -15.90 -36.94 -0.75
CA LEU A 193 -16.52 -36.61 -2.04
C LEU A 193 -16.62 -37.84 -2.96
N ALA A 194 -15.53 -38.59 -3.14
CA ALA A 194 -15.54 -39.82 -3.95
C ALA A 194 -16.53 -40.86 -3.43
N GLN A 195 -16.65 -41.00 -2.10
CA GLN A 195 -17.57 -41.95 -1.47
C GLN A 195 -19.04 -41.55 -1.63
N VAL A 196 -19.34 -40.26 -1.48
CA VAL A 196 -20.72 -39.75 -1.57
C VAL A 196 -21.19 -39.74 -3.03
N LEU A 197 -20.36 -39.27 -3.95
CA LEU A 197 -20.65 -39.18 -5.39
C LEU A 197 -20.49 -40.53 -6.12
N LYS A 198 -19.97 -41.56 -5.44
CA LYS A 198 -19.72 -42.91 -6.00
C LYS A 198 -18.96 -42.89 -7.34
N CYS A 199 -18.04 -41.95 -7.50
CA CYS A 199 -17.23 -41.79 -8.71
C CYS A 199 -15.81 -42.34 -8.53
N SER A 200 -15.14 -42.62 -9.64
CA SER A 200 -13.71 -42.96 -9.63
C SER A 200 -12.87 -41.74 -9.26
N ASN A 201 -11.66 -41.97 -8.74
CA ASN A 201 -10.74 -40.87 -8.41
C ASN A 201 -10.34 -40.06 -9.66
N GLU A 202 -10.34 -40.68 -10.85
CA GLU A 202 -10.03 -40.02 -12.12
C GLU A 202 -11.14 -39.05 -12.53
N GLU A 203 -12.41 -39.49 -12.46
CA GLU A 203 -13.57 -38.63 -12.74
C GLU A 203 -13.71 -37.48 -11.74
N LEU A 204 -13.42 -37.75 -10.46
CA LEU A 204 -13.40 -36.70 -9.44
C LEU A 204 -12.29 -35.68 -9.74
N GLN A 205 -11.12 -36.13 -10.16
CA GLN A 205 -10.01 -35.24 -10.51
C GLN A 205 -10.36 -34.37 -11.72
N ASP A 206 -11.03 -34.93 -12.73
CA ASP A 206 -11.51 -34.18 -13.89
C ASP A 206 -12.56 -33.13 -13.50
N ALA A 207 -13.49 -33.48 -12.61
CA ALA A 207 -14.47 -32.53 -12.07
C ALA A 207 -13.78 -31.39 -11.30
N VAL A 208 -12.81 -31.72 -10.44
CA VAL A 208 -12.04 -30.74 -9.67
C VAL A 208 -11.23 -29.83 -10.59
N ASN A 209 -10.54 -30.40 -11.59
CA ASN A 209 -9.77 -29.64 -12.56
C ASN A 209 -10.67 -28.62 -13.30
N CYS A 210 -11.87 -29.05 -13.69
CA CYS A 210 -12.85 -28.16 -14.31
C CYS A 210 -13.27 -27.03 -13.37
N ILE A 211 -13.60 -27.32 -12.10
CA ILE A 211 -13.96 -26.28 -11.13
C ILE A 211 -12.80 -25.32 -10.88
N THR A 212 -11.56 -25.82 -10.79
CA THR A 212 -10.39 -24.96 -10.57
C THR A 212 -10.00 -24.10 -11.77
N SER A 213 -10.49 -24.45 -12.97
CA SER A 213 -10.29 -23.64 -14.18
C SER A 213 -11.25 -22.44 -14.27
N LEU A 214 -12.31 -22.42 -13.44
CA LEU A 214 -13.30 -21.36 -13.40
C LEU A 214 -12.80 -20.14 -12.63
N GLN A 215 -13.38 -18.97 -12.94
CA GLN A 215 -12.98 -17.70 -12.35
C GLN A 215 -13.96 -17.32 -11.22
N PRO A 216 -13.60 -17.48 -9.95
CA PRO A 216 -14.55 -17.25 -8.85
C PRO A 216 -15.00 -15.79 -8.77
N LYS A 217 -14.16 -14.84 -9.22
CA LYS A 217 -14.39 -13.39 -9.16
C LYS A 217 -14.39 -12.78 -10.56
N PRO A 218 -15.57 -12.64 -11.20
CA PRO A 218 -15.67 -12.09 -12.56
C PRO A 218 -15.26 -10.62 -12.65
N GLY A 219 -15.44 -9.83 -11.58
CA GLY A 219 -15.12 -8.39 -11.55
C GLY A 219 -13.62 -8.06 -11.60
N LEU A 220 -12.73 -9.00 -11.30
CA LEU A 220 -11.28 -8.75 -11.26
C LEU A 220 -10.70 -8.32 -12.61
N ALA A 221 -11.23 -8.81 -13.73
CA ALA A 221 -10.75 -8.43 -15.06
C ALA A 221 -11.02 -6.96 -15.41
N PHE A 222 -12.00 -6.36 -14.72
CA PHE A 222 -12.45 -4.97 -14.92
C PHE A 222 -12.05 -4.06 -13.76
N SER A 223 -11.49 -4.62 -12.69
CA SER A 223 -10.91 -3.81 -11.60
C SER A 223 -9.60 -3.21 -12.08
N SER A 224 -9.65 -1.93 -12.44
CA SER A 224 -8.47 -1.11 -12.63
C SER A 224 -8.12 -0.43 -11.31
N ASP A 225 -7.75 -1.21 -10.30
CA ASP A 225 -7.04 -0.63 -9.16
C ASP A 225 -5.72 -0.08 -9.69
N LYS A 226 -5.69 1.22 -9.96
CA LYS A 226 -4.44 1.91 -10.27
C LYS A 226 -3.55 1.71 -9.05
N PRO A 227 -2.42 0.98 -9.16
CA PRO A 227 -1.55 0.80 -8.02
C PRO A 227 -1.15 2.18 -7.52
N LEU A 228 -1.46 2.47 -6.26
CA LEU A 228 -1.05 3.70 -5.61
C LEU A 228 0.47 3.65 -5.47
N TYR A 229 1.17 4.34 -6.36
CA TYR A 229 2.63 4.43 -6.29
C TYR A 229 3.02 5.41 -5.19
N ILE A 230 3.74 4.91 -4.20
CA ILE A 230 4.39 5.76 -3.21
C ILE A 230 5.68 6.29 -3.84
N VAL A 231 5.80 7.62 -3.94
CA VAL A 231 7.01 8.25 -4.43
C VAL A 231 8.01 8.37 -3.27
N PRO A 232 9.21 7.77 -3.36
CA PRO A 232 10.20 7.83 -2.30
C PRO A 232 10.74 9.25 -2.11
N ASP A 233 11.02 9.64 -0.87
CA ASP A 233 11.71 10.90 -0.54
C ASP A 233 13.20 10.81 -0.88
N MET A 234 13.78 9.63 -0.68
CA MET A 234 15.23 9.36 -0.79
C MET A 234 15.47 8.02 -1.47
N ALA A 235 16.62 7.86 -2.11
CA ALA A 235 17.03 6.64 -2.77
C ALA A 235 18.48 6.29 -2.40
N VAL A 236 18.71 5.05 -1.99
CA VAL A 236 20.03 4.49 -1.75
C VAL A 236 20.39 3.61 -2.94
N LYS A 237 21.50 3.94 -3.61
CA LYS A 237 22.05 3.15 -4.72
C LYS A 237 23.38 2.54 -4.33
N LYS A 238 23.64 1.34 -4.84
CA LYS A 238 24.96 0.70 -4.80
C LYS A 238 25.76 1.20 -6.00
N ASP A 239 26.88 1.86 -5.73
CA ASP A 239 27.84 2.27 -6.76
C ASP A 239 29.18 1.58 -6.46
N GLY A 240 29.42 0.45 -7.13
CA GLY A 240 30.53 -0.45 -6.84
C GLY A 240 30.47 -0.97 -5.40
N ASP A 241 31.49 -0.64 -4.61
CA ASP A 241 31.63 -1.06 -3.20
C ASP A 241 31.10 0.00 -2.20
N ARG A 242 30.40 1.03 -2.68
CA ARG A 242 29.90 2.14 -1.84
C ARG A 242 28.39 2.30 -1.97
N LEU A 243 27.76 2.68 -0.86
CA LEU A 243 26.36 3.07 -0.85
C LEU A 243 26.27 4.60 -1.00
N VAL A 244 25.55 5.05 -2.03
CA VAL A 244 25.35 6.47 -2.31
C VAL A 244 23.90 6.83 -2.00
N LEU A 245 23.73 7.88 -1.19
CA LEU A 245 22.44 8.45 -0.87
C LEU A 245 22.07 9.57 -1.85
N GLN A 246 20.92 9.46 -2.49
CA GLN A 246 20.36 10.48 -3.39
C GLN A 246 19.01 10.94 -2.84
N MET A 247 18.78 12.25 -2.75
CA MET A 247 17.48 12.79 -2.36
C MET A 247 16.67 13.18 -3.60
N ASN A 248 15.37 12.91 -3.59
CA ASN A 248 14.50 13.28 -4.69
C ASN A 248 14.09 14.75 -4.59
N GLU A 249 14.96 15.63 -5.08
CA GLU A 249 14.72 17.09 -5.07
C GLU A 249 13.58 17.53 -6.01
N ARG A 250 13.20 16.68 -6.98
CA ARG A 250 12.13 16.99 -7.94
C ARG A 250 10.77 17.19 -7.29
N ASN A 251 10.52 16.52 -6.17
CA ASN A 251 9.24 16.63 -5.47
C ASN A 251 9.29 17.70 -4.38
N MET A 252 10.45 18.31 -4.14
CA MET A 252 10.58 19.35 -3.13
C MET A 252 10.13 20.69 -3.72
N PRO A 253 9.12 21.37 -3.15
CA PRO A 253 8.75 22.71 -3.59
C PRO A 253 9.92 23.66 -3.40
N ARG A 254 10.23 24.47 -4.43
CA ARG A 254 11.26 25.52 -4.34
C ARG A 254 10.58 26.81 -3.97
N ILE A 255 11.14 27.49 -2.98
CA ILE A 255 10.72 28.84 -2.63
C ILE A 255 11.64 29.79 -3.37
N GLU A 256 11.07 30.62 -4.22
CA GLU A 256 11.75 31.74 -4.86
C GLU A 256 11.25 33.04 -4.22
N ILE A 257 12.16 33.98 -4.02
CA ILE A 257 11.83 35.30 -3.47
C ILE A 257 11.67 36.24 -4.64
N HIS A 258 10.51 36.88 -4.73
CA HIS A 258 10.22 37.83 -5.81
C HIS A 258 11.20 39.01 -5.77
N SER A 259 12.02 39.11 -6.82
CA SER A 259 13.16 40.03 -6.87
C SER A 259 12.76 41.52 -6.77
N GLU A 260 11.57 41.90 -7.21
CA GLU A 260 11.10 43.30 -7.17
C GLU A 260 10.91 43.83 -5.74
N TYR A 261 10.55 42.99 -4.78
CA TYR A 261 10.37 43.41 -3.39
C TYR A 261 11.69 43.53 -2.63
N SER A 262 12.76 42.88 -3.12
CA SER A 262 14.10 43.03 -2.55
C SER A 262 14.66 44.45 -2.73
N ALA A 263 14.22 45.17 -3.77
CA ALA A 263 14.56 46.56 -3.99
C ALA A 263 13.88 47.51 -2.97
N LEU A 264 12.69 47.13 -2.48
CA LEU A 264 11.93 47.91 -1.49
C LEU A 264 12.51 47.78 -0.07
N LEU A 265 13.24 46.71 0.24
CA LEU A 265 13.96 46.55 1.52
C LEU A 265 15.07 47.60 1.73
N ASN A 266 15.59 48.18 0.64
CA ASN A 266 16.69 49.14 0.70
C ASN A 266 16.22 50.58 1.02
N ASN A 267 14.92 50.89 0.91
CA ASN A 267 14.36 52.20 1.27
C ASN A 267 13.86 52.17 2.72
N SER A 268 14.56 52.89 3.60
CA SER A 268 14.50 52.72 5.06
C SER A 268 13.37 53.48 5.76
N GLU A 269 12.59 54.31 5.06
CA GLU A 269 11.65 55.25 5.68
C GLU A 269 10.20 54.99 5.23
N SER A 270 9.61 53.89 5.69
CA SER A 270 8.15 53.70 5.63
C SER A 270 7.70 52.54 6.51
N GLU A 271 6.48 52.61 7.05
CA GLU A 271 5.76 51.45 7.64
C GLU A 271 5.71 50.25 6.68
N VAL A 272 5.79 50.52 5.37
CA VAL A 272 5.91 49.50 4.31
C VAL A 272 7.23 48.74 4.41
N ALA A 273 8.34 49.38 4.75
CA ALA A 273 9.64 48.73 4.90
C ALA A 273 9.68 47.80 6.12
N SER A 274 9.06 48.20 7.24
CA SER A 274 8.92 47.32 8.41
C SER A 274 8.07 46.09 8.10
N TYR A 275 6.97 46.25 7.37
CA TYR A 275 6.10 45.14 6.96
C TYR A 275 6.83 44.16 6.03
N VAL A 276 7.53 44.67 5.01
CA VAL A 276 8.30 43.83 4.08
C VAL A 276 9.47 43.14 4.79
N SER A 277 10.12 43.81 5.75
CA SER A 277 11.17 43.20 6.57
C SER A 277 10.65 42.04 7.44
N GLU A 278 9.49 42.20 8.09
CA GLU A 278 8.86 41.12 8.86
C GLU A 278 8.52 39.93 7.97
N LYS A 279 7.89 40.18 6.81
CA LYS A 279 7.57 39.15 5.83
C LYS A 279 8.83 38.47 5.27
N TYR A 280 9.91 39.21 5.07
CA TYR A 280 11.19 38.67 4.64
C TYR A 280 11.85 37.77 5.70
N GLN A 281 11.84 38.20 6.97
CA GLN A 281 12.32 37.38 8.08
C GLN A 281 11.54 36.07 8.17
N HIS A 282 10.23 36.13 7.94
CA HIS A 282 9.38 34.95 7.90
C HIS A 282 9.73 34.00 6.74
N VAL A 283 9.98 34.50 5.52
CA VAL A 283 10.48 33.66 4.41
C VAL A 283 11.83 33.02 4.75
N GLN A 284 12.76 33.81 5.31
CA GLN A 284 14.07 33.32 5.71
C GLN A 284 13.98 32.20 6.77
N TRP A 285 13.04 32.33 7.70
CA TRP A 285 12.75 31.31 8.69
C TRP A 285 12.22 30.01 8.05
N ILE A 286 11.27 30.10 7.10
CA ILE A 286 10.77 28.93 6.35
C ILE A 286 11.92 28.26 5.57
N MET A 287 12.71 29.04 4.82
CA MET A 287 13.84 28.51 4.05
C MET A 287 14.88 27.81 4.94
N ARG A 288 15.19 28.40 6.10
CA ARG A 288 16.09 27.79 7.08
C ARG A 288 15.52 26.49 7.63
N SER A 289 14.22 26.47 7.94
CA SER A 289 13.52 25.28 8.46
C SER A 289 13.50 24.13 7.42
N LEU A 290 13.26 24.45 6.14
CA LEU A 290 13.34 23.49 5.03
C LEU A 290 14.75 22.93 4.85
N LYS A 291 15.76 23.80 4.90
CA LYS A 291 17.17 23.39 4.82
C LYS A 291 17.56 22.49 5.99
N GLN A 292 17.14 22.84 7.21
CA GLN A 292 17.38 22.03 8.40
C GLN A 292 16.69 20.68 8.29
N ARG A 293 15.43 20.62 7.85
CA ARG A 293 14.71 19.36 7.58
C ARG A 293 15.48 18.46 6.62
N LYS A 294 15.93 19.02 5.48
CA LYS A 294 16.74 18.29 4.48
C LYS A 294 18.01 17.73 5.12
N GLN A 295 18.73 18.56 5.87
CA GLN A 295 19.97 18.17 6.53
C GLN A 295 19.74 17.05 7.55
N THR A 296 18.73 17.18 8.42
CA THR A 296 18.38 16.16 9.42
C THR A 296 18.03 14.83 8.75
N LEU A 297 17.23 14.83 7.68
CA LEU A 297 16.87 13.60 6.96
C LEU A 297 18.09 12.91 6.35
N LEU A 298 18.97 13.67 5.71
CA LEU A 298 20.22 13.15 5.14
C LEU A 298 21.13 12.56 6.23
N GLN A 299 21.28 13.27 7.35
CA GLN A 299 22.10 12.85 8.48
C GLN A 299 21.56 11.57 9.12
N VAL A 300 20.27 11.52 9.41
CA VAL A 300 19.60 10.32 9.95
C VAL A 300 19.78 9.13 9.01
N MET A 301 19.55 9.31 7.71
CA MET A 301 19.70 8.21 6.76
C MET A 301 21.16 7.76 6.61
N THR A 302 22.12 8.67 6.65
CA THR A 302 23.55 8.32 6.60
C THR A 302 23.92 7.40 7.76
N ILE A 303 23.47 7.71 8.99
CA ILE A 303 23.70 6.86 10.16
C ILE A 303 22.99 5.51 10.00
N ILE A 304 21.73 5.50 9.51
CA ILE A 304 21.02 4.23 9.23
C ILE A 304 21.83 3.40 8.23
N MET A 305 22.35 3.99 7.15
CA MET A 305 23.16 3.29 6.15
C MET A 305 24.45 2.72 6.75
N GLU A 306 25.06 3.41 7.69
CA GLU A 306 26.28 2.95 8.37
C GLU A 306 26.02 1.83 9.37
N LYS A 307 24.96 1.92 10.18
CA LYS A 307 24.60 0.89 11.17
C LYS A 307 23.97 -0.34 10.51
N GLN A 308 23.23 -0.15 9.42
CA GLN A 308 22.49 -1.21 8.70
C GLN A 308 23.16 -1.63 7.38
N ARG A 309 24.50 -1.58 7.29
CA ARG A 309 25.22 -1.98 6.07
C ARG A 309 24.78 -3.35 5.55
N ASP A 310 24.68 -4.35 6.43
CA ASP A 310 24.32 -5.72 6.05
C ASP A 310 22.95 -5.80 5.37
N PHE A 311 21.97 -5.00 5.81
CA PHE A 311 20.66 -4.89 5.16
C PHE A 311 20.77 -4.39 3.72
N PHE A 312 21.52 -3.30 3.50
CA PHE A 312 21.67 -2.73 2.17
C PHE A 312 22.44 -3.65 1.23
N TRP A 313 23.39 -4.44 1.75
CA TRP A 313 24.20 -5.37 0.96
C TRP A 313 23.51 -6.70 0.66
N LYS A 314 23.02 -7.39 1.70
CA LYS A 314 22.54 -8.78 1.64
C LYS A 314 21.02 -8.93 1.59
N GLY A 315 20.26 -7.91 1.99
CA GLY A 315 18.80 -7.93 1.94
C GLY A 315 18.11 -7.76 3.31
N PRO A 316 16.76 -7.75 3.31
CA PRO A 316 15.95 -7.47 4.50
C PRO A 316 16.12 -8.45 5.67
N GLU A 317 16.61 -9.66 5.41
CA GLU A 317 16.88 -10.69 6.42
C GLU A 317 18.00 -10.32 7.40
N TYR A 318 18.90 -9.44 6.97
CA TYR A 318 20.08 -9.01 7.74
C TYR A 318 19.87 -7.68 8.46
N LEU A 319 18.61 -7.26 8.65
CA LEU A 319 18.27 -6.07 9.43
C LEU A 319 18.70 -6.27 10.90
N LYS A 320 19.58 -5.40 11.39
CA LYS A 320 20.00 -5.39 12.79
C LYS A 320 19.05 -4.55 13.62
N PRO A 321 18.87 -4.86 14.92
CA PRO A 321 18.14 -3.96 15.80
C PRO A 321 18.86 -2.60 15.92
N LEU A 322 18.13 -1.51 15.75
CA LEU A 322 18.65 -0.13 15.88
C LEU A 322 17.64 0.71 16.65
N ALA A 323 17.99 1.12 17.86
CA ALA A 323 17.14 1.99 18.67
C ALA A 323 17.21 3.45 18.18
N LEU A 324 16.11 4.18 18.30
CA LEU A 324 16.07 5.63 18.01
C LEU A 324 17.06 6.41 18.89
N LYS A 325 17.24 5.96 20.14
CA LYS A 325 18.16 6.58 21.11
C LYS A 325 19.62 6.58 20.63
N GLU A 326 20.07 5.51 19.98
CA GLU A 326 21.45 5.42 19.47
C GLU A 326 21.72 6.47 18.39
N VAL A 327 20.77 6.62 17.45
CA VAL A 327 20.86 7.64 16.39
C VAL A 327 20.68 9.05 16.96
N ALA A 328 19.88 9.20 18.03
CA ALA A 328 19.67 10.46 18.75
C ALA A 328 20.95 10.97 19.41
N GLU A 329 21.67 10.09 20.10
CA GLU A 329 22.95 10.39 20.76
C GLU A 329 24.02 10.78 19.74
N GLU A 330 24.12 10.05 18.62
CA GLU A 330 25.10 10.31 17.57
C GLU A 330 24.87 11.67 16.86
N LEU A 331 23.62 12.09 16.72
CA LEU A 331 23.26 13.40 16.15
C LEU A 331 23.14 14.52 17.19
N SER A 332 23.29 14.23 18.49
CA SER A 332 23.03 15.17 19.58
C SER A 332 21.63 15.83 19.49
N VAL A 333 20.62 15.07 19.08
CA VAL A 333 19.22 15.52 19.00
C VAL A 333 18.33 14.66 19.91
N HIS A 334 17.16 15.17 20.28
CA HIS A 334 16.18 14.36 21.01
C HIS A 334 15.58 13.25 20.13
N GLU A 335 15.30 12.10 20.73
CA GLU A 335 14.63 10.95 20.09
C GLU A 335 13.33 11.36 19.37
N SER A 336 12.54 12.24 19.98
CA SER A 336 11.31 12.74 19.37
C SER A 336 11.54 13.44 18.03
N THR A 337 12.70 14.09 17.83
CA THR A 337 13.04 14.75 16.57
C THR A 337 13.26 13.73 15.45
N ILE A 338 13.92 12.61 15.74
CA ILE A 338 14.17 11.53 14.77
C ILE A 338 12.88 10.76 14.47
N SER A 339 12.10 10.42 15.50
CA SER A 339 10.80 9.77 15.34
C SER A 339 9.85 10.60 14.47
N ARG A 340 9.88 11.92 14.64
CA ARG A 340 9.11 12.87 13.82
C ARG A 340 9.64 12.98 12.39
N ALA A 341 10.95 13.07 12.21
CA ALA A 341 11.56 13.19 10.89
C ALA A 341 11.36 11.93 10.03
N THR A 342 11.34 10.75 10.63
CA THR A 342 11.27 9.45 9.92
C THR A 342 9.85 8.98 9.62
N ARG A 343 8.83 9.60 10.23
CA ARG A 343 7.43 9.24 10.05
C ARG A 343 6.93 9.59 8.65
N ASN A 344 6.19 8.66 8.03
CA ASN A 344 5.63 8.83 6.69
C ASN A 344 6.70 9.26 5.66
N LYS A 345 7.94 8.74 5.81
CA LYS A 345 9.02 8.93 4.86
C LYS A 345 9.43 7.59 4.30
N TYR A 346 9.60 7.56 2.99
CA TYR A 346 9.93 6.34 2.27
C TYR A 346 11.28 6.48 1.60
N VAL A 347 12.09 5.43 1.73
CA VAL A 347 13.38 5.32 1.08
C VAL A 347 13.35 4.18 0.08
N GLN A 348 13.73 4.48 -1.15
CA GLN A 348 14.00 3.47 -2.15
C GLN A 348 15.35 2.83 -1.86
N THR A 349 15.36 1.53 -1.63
CA THR A 349 16.58 0.74 -1.42
C THR A 349 16.80 -0.18 -2.62
N PRO A 350 17.99 -0.81 -2.75
CA PRO A 350 18.24 -1.83 -3.77
C PRO A 350 17.29 -3.04 -3.67
N HIS A 351 16.69 -3.26 -2.50
CA HIS A 351 15.78 -4.40 -2.24
C HIS A 351 14.30 -4.00 -2.25
N GLY A 352 13.96 -2.78 -2.67
CA GLY A 352 12.59 -2.28 -2.72
C GLY A 352 12.36 -1.01 -1.91
N LEU A 353 11.10 -0.62 -1.78
CA LEU A 353 10.66 0.57 -1.06
C LEU A 353 10.42 0.24 0.41
N PHE A 354 11.01 1.00 1.33
CA PHE A 354 10.84 0.81 2.77
C PHE A 354 10.50 2.13 3.46
N GLU A 355 9.63 2.08 4.46
CA GLU A 355 9.41 3.22 5.36
C GLU A 355 10.65 3.40 6.24
N MET A 356 11.12 4.64 6.43
CA MET A 356 12.28 4.93 7.27
C MET A 356 12.10 4.45 8.71
N LYS A 357 10.87 4.50 9.24
CA LYS A 357 10.52 3.99 10.56
C LYS A 357 10.82 2.49 10.71
N SER A 358 10.72 1.70 9.64
CA SER A 358 10.93 0.25 9.69
C SER A 358 12.36 -0.18 10.00
N PHE A 359 13.34 0.72 9.82
CA PHE A 359 14.74 0.48 10.22
C PHE A 359 14.96 0.59 11.73
N PHE A 360 14.04 1.25 12.44
CA PHE A 360 14.08 1.36 13.88
C PHE A 360 13.22 0.26 14.47
N SER A 361 13.88 -0.76 14.99
CA SER A 361 13.26 -1.72 15.87
C SER A 361 13.79 -1.46 17.28
N ASN A 362 12.95 -1.60 18.30
CA ASN A 362 13.41 -1.49 19.67
C ASN A 362 14.54 -2.51 19.91
N ALA A 363 15.77 -2.01 19.91
CA ALA A 363 16.92 -2.74 20.41
C ALA A 363 16.79 -2.68 21.93
N VAL A 364 16.15 -3.70 22.50
CA VAL A 364 16.23 -3.92 23.94
C VAL A 364 17.18 -5.08 24.13
N SER A 365 18.41 -4.67 24.37
CA SER A 365 19.39 -5.39 25.18
C SER A 365 18.74 -6.06 26.38
N THR A 366 19.27 -7.24 26.69
CA THR A 366 19.01 -8.10 27.87
C THR A 366 17.64 -8.76 27.92
N THR A 367 17.67 -10.06 27.66
CA THR A 367 16.86 -11.13 28.27
C THR A 367 15.43 -10.73 28.65
N GLU A 368 14.47 -11.27 27.89
CA GLU A 368 13.00 -11.16 28.04
C GLU A 368 12.35 -10.17 27.03
N ASP A 369 11.30 -10.66 26.37
CA ASP A 369 10.33 -9.93 25.53
C ASP A 369 10.49 -9.80 23.99
N GLU A 370 10.36 -10.98 23.38
CA GLU A 370 9.44 -11.38 22.28
C GLU A 370 9.28 -10.55 20.98
N ALA A 371 9.22 -9.21 20.96
CA ALA A 371 8.59 -8.53 19.81
C ALA A 371 9.40 -8.55 18.49
N VAL A 372 10.70 -8.25 18.52
CA VAL A 372 11.55 -8.19 17.30
C VAL A 372 12.03 -9.59 16.89
N SER A 373 12.25 -10.47 17.87
CA SER A 373 12.53 -11.88 17.61
C SER A 373 11.38 -12.55 16.87
N THR A 374 10.11 -12.21 17.16
CA THR A 374 8.96 -12.85 16.49
C THR A 374 8.98 -12.72 14.96
N LYS A 375 9.28 -11.54 14.40
CA LYS A 375 9.20 -11.35 12.94
C LYS A 375 10.31 -12.11 12.21
N ARG A 376 11.52 -12.06 12.75
CA ARG A 376 12.69 -12.76 12.21
C ARG A 376 12.54 -14.28 12.33
N VAL A 377 12.07 -14.75 13.49
CA VAL A 377 11.76 -16.16 13.73
C VAL A 377 10.65 -16.66 12.80
N LYS A 378 9.60 -15.87 12.59
CA LYS A 378 8.51 -16.19 11.65
C LYS A 378 9.04 -16.37 10.23
N GLN A 379 9.88 -15.44 9.76
CA GLN A 379 10.50 -15.54 8.45
C GLN A 379 11.39 -16.78 8.32
N PHE A 380 12.23 -17.08 9.32
CA PHE A 380 13.05 -18.29 9.28
C PHE A 380 12.22 -19.57 9.25
N ILE A 381 11.16 -19.64 10.07
CA ILE A 381 10.19 -20.76 10.02
C ILE A 381 9.58 -20.87 8.62
N GLN A 382 9.24 -19.75 7.98
CA GLN A 382 8.69 -19.73 6.63
C GLN A 382 9.68 -20.27 5.60
N THR A 383 10.93 -19.80 5.57
CA THR A 383 11.97 -20.32 4.67
C THR A 383 12.25 -21.81 4.89
N LEU A 384 12.27 -22.28 6.15
CA LEU A 384 12.47 -23.69 6.47
C LEU A 384 11.30 -24.56 6.00
N VAL A 385 10.06 -24.05 6.08
CA VAL A 385 8.86 -24.74 5.58
C VAL A 385 8.81 -24.71 4.06
N GLU A 386 9.23 -23.62 3.40
CA GLU A 386 9.30 -23.53 1.94
C GLU A 386 10.37 -24.46 1.34
N ALA A 387 11.49 -24.61 2.03
CA ALA A 387 12.56 -25.54 1.67
C ALA A 387 12.26 -27.01 2.07
N GLU A 388 11.10 -27.30 2.70
CA GLU A 388 10.81 -28.64 3.22
C GLU A 388 10.45 -29.64 2.11
N ASN A 389 10.85 -30.89 2.31
CA ASN A 389 10.41 -31.97 1.43
C ASN A 389 8.95 -32.34 1.72
N LYS A 390 8.04 -32.01 0.80
CA LYS A 390 6.57 -32.19 0.94
C LYS A 390 6.12 -33.63 1.20
N LYS A 391 6.96 -34.64 0.90
CA LYS A 391 6.70 -36.06 1.24
C LYS A 391 6.92 -36.38 2.73
N LYS A 392 7.83 -35.65 3.39
CA LYS A 392 8.16 -35.80 4.80
C LYS A 392 8.32 -34.41 5.45
N PRO A 393 7.20 -33.72 5.71
CA PRO A 393 7.22 -32.36 6.25
C PRO A 393 7.95 -32.30 7.60
N LEU A 394 8.59 -31.18 7.87
CA LEU A 394 9.33 -30.96 9.11
C LEU A 394 8.35 -30.86 10.29
N SER A 395 8.62 -31.64 11.34
CA SER A 395 7.89 -31.53 12.61
C SER A 395 8.29 -30.24 13.32
N ASP A 396 7.37 -29.63 14.08
CA ASP A 396 7.64 -28.43 14.89
C ASP A 396 8.84 -28.63 15.84
N GLN A 397 9.11 -29.87 16.26
CA GLN A 397 10.28 -30.22 17.08
C GLN A 397 11.60 -30.22 16.30
N LYS A 398 11.57 -30.56 15.00
CA LYS A 398 12.74 -30.46 14.12
C LYS A 398 13.04 -29.01 13.74
N ILE A 399 12.00 -28.20 13.51
CA ILE A 399 12.15 -26.77 13.21
C ILE A 399 12.80 -26.06 14.40
N SER A 400 12.38 -26.37 15.63
CA SER A 400 13.00 -25.85 16.86
C SER A 400 14.50 -26.18 16.95
N LYS A 401 14.91 -27.41 16.62
CA LYS A 401 16.33 -27.80 16.60
C LYS A 401 17.13 -27.11 15.50
N LEU A 402 16.58 -27.00 14.29
CA LEU A 402 17.27 -26.32 13.18
C LEU A 402 17.48 -24.83 13.46
N LEU A 403 16.52 -24.18 14.13
CA LEU A 403 16.66 -22.79 14.57
C LEU A 403 17.76 -22.63 15.64
N GLU A 404 17.93 -23.62 16.51
CA GLU A 404 19.00 -23.65 17.51
C GLU A 404 20.38 -23.89 16.85
N GLU A 405 20.47 -24.82 15.90
CA GLU A 405 21.72 -25.19 15.20
C GLU A 405 22.19 -24.14 14.19
N GLU A 406 21.30 -23.57 13.37
CA GLU A 406 21.69 -22.66 12.27
C GLU A 406 21.69 -21.18 12.68
N HIS A 407 20.93 -20.81 13.71
CA HIS A 407 20.69 -19.40 14.06
C HIS A 407 20.92 -19.08 15.54
N GLU A 408 21.30 -20.06 16.38
CA GLU A 408 21.50 -19.92 17.83
C GLU A 408 20.24 -19.40 18.56
N ILE A 409 19.04 -19.66 18.01
CA ILE A 409 17.77 -19.21 18.57
C ILE A 409 17.09 -20.35 19.33
N VAL A 410 17.09 -20.26 20.67
CA VAL A 410 16.44 -21.26 21.53
C VAL A 410 14.95 -20.96 21.68
N ILE A 411 14.10 -21.75 21.01
CA ILE A 411 12.64 -21.61 21.07
C ILE A 411 11.96 -22.95 21.36
N SER A 412 10.93 -22.91 22.21
CA SER A 412 10.12 -24.10 22.53
C SER A 412 9.27 -24.57 21.35
N ARG A 413 9.00 -25.88 21.27
CA ARG A 413 8.07 -26.47 20.28
C ARG A 413 6.69 -25.79 20.25
N ARG A 414 6.17 -25.37 21.42
CA ARG A 414 4.85 -24.71 21.54
C ARG A 414 4.88 -23.32 20.90
N THR A 415 5.98 -22.59 21.06
CA THR A 415 6.17 -21.26 20.48
C THR A 415 6.29 -21.33 18.96
N VAL A 416 6.98 -22.35 18.41
CA VAL A 416 7.02 -22.61 16.96
C VAL A 416 5.61 -22.87 16.41
N ALA A 417 4.82 -23.70 17.09
CA ALA A 417 3.43 -23.97 16.67
C ALA A 417 2.57 -22.70 16.67
N LYS A 418 2.66 -21.87 17.73
CA LYS A 418 1.96 -20.58 17.83
C LYS A 418 2.33 -19.63 16.69
N TYR A 419 3.62 -19.49 16.36
CA TYR A 419 4.05 -18.63 15.25
C TYR A 419 3.64 -19.18 13.89
N ARG A 420 3.62 -20.50 13.73
CA ARG A 420 3.14 -21.17 12.51
C ARG A 420 1.64 -20.93 12.28
N GLU A 421 0.83 -21.00 13.32
CA GLU A 421 -0.60 -20.69 13.27
C GLU A 421 -0.85 -19.22 12.90
N GLN A 422 -0.08 -18.29 13.46
CA GLN A 422 -0.15 -16.86 13.10
C GLN A 422 0.23 -16.57 11.65
N MET A 423 1.01 -17.44 11.00
CA MET A 423 1.35 -17.36 9.58
C MET A 423 0.42 -18.18 8.69
N HIS A 424 -0.67 -18.74 9.25
CA HIS A 424 -1.61 -19.61 8.53
C HIS A 424 -0.97 -20.85 7.88
N ILE A 425 0.18 -21.32 8.39
CA ILE A 425 0.84 -22.52 7.87
C ILE A 425 0.22 -23.75 8.57
N PRO A 426 -0.38 -24.70 7.83
CA PRO A 426 -1.04 -25.87 8.43
C PRO A 426 -0.03 -26.84 9.08
N ALA A 427 -0.51 -27.72 9.96
CA ALA A 427 0.34 -28.66 10.69
C ALA A 427 1.03 -29.67 9.76
N SER A 428 2.16 -30.24 10.20
CA SER A 428 2.93 -31.20 9.41
C SER A 428 2.08 -32.38 8.90
N SER A 429 1.05 -32.80 9.64
CA SER A 429 0.08 -33.82 9.22
C SER A 429 -0.75 -33.43 7.99
N LEU A 430 -1.11 -32.15 7.87
CA LEU A 430 -1.89 -31.59 6.76
C LEU A 430 -1.02 -31.14 5.59
N ARG A 431 0.28 -30.88 5.81
CA ARG A 431 1.26 -30.53 4.76
C ARG A 431 1.80 -31.74 3.99
N LYS A 432 1.55 -32.95 4.50
CA LYS A 432 1.97 -34.18 3.84
C LYS A 432 1.15 -34.37 2.56
N THR A 433 1.79 -34.18 1.42
CA THR A 433 1.19 -34.54 0.13
C THR A 433 1.41 -36.03 -0.09
N ILE A 434 0.32 -36.74 -0.42
CA ILE A 434 0.39 -38.13 -0.88
C ILE A 434 0.90 -38.03 -2.31
N GLY A 435 2.09 -38.57 -2.55
CA GLY A 435 2.57 -38.86 -3.89
C GLY A 435 2.05 -40.21 -4.34
#